data_AF-A0A6A5TYL2-F1
#
_entry.id   AF-A0A6A5TYL2-F1
#
_cell.length_a   1.000
_cell.length_b   1.000
_cell.length_c   1.000
_cell.angle_alpha   90.00
_cell.angle_beta   90.00
_cell.angle_gamma   90.00
#
_symmetry.space_group_name_H-M   'P 1'
#
loop_
_entity.id
_entity.type
_entity.pdbx_description
1 polymer ?
#
loop_
_entity_poly.entity_id
_entity_poly.type
_entity_poly.pdbx_seq_one_letter_code
_entity_poly.pdbx_strand_id
1 'polypeptide(L)'
;RYQFNPHLNRDETITNILVKALTVFPGPDFSLCLSLLPSHTLAPLSSSAHAPAAGDAPLSEAVQKLNELKNLLEGADYAAFWSTLDSDDLYADLIADVSGFEELMRVRIAATVSQSIREVERSILENWLNLDGKEFEHFVGTVCGWNVEGSKIKVPINKDNEAKGTVVRENVKFDQFSRVIRRAYEQPA
;
A
#
# COMPACT_ATOMS: atom_id res chain seq x y z
N ARG A 1 11.33 18.46 9.87
CA ARG A 1 12.00 18.69 11.17
C ARG A 1 13.21 17.76 11.42
N TYR A 2 13.39 16.69 10.65
CA TYR A 2 14.64 15.91 10.58
C TYR A 2 15.49 16.23 9.32
N GLN A 3 14.85 16.37 8.15
CA GLN A 3 15.50 16.79 6.90
C GLN A 3 16.30 18.12 7.00
N PHE A 4 15.83 19.06 7.83
CA PHE A 4 16.50 20.35 8.07
C PHE A 4 17.47 20.32 9.26
N ASN A 5 17.43 19.29 10.10
CA ASN A 5 18.26 19.13 11.30
C ASN A 5 18.75 17.67 11.42
N PRO A 6 19.73 17.25 10.59
CA PRO A 6 20.20 15.87 10.55
C PRO A 6 20.72 15.35 11.90
N HIS A 7 21.22 16.24 12.76
CA HIS A 7 21.72 15.93 14.10
C HIS A 7 20.62 15.50 15.09
N LEU A 8 19.34 15.66 14.75
CA LEU A 8 18.22 15.17 15.56
C LEU A 8 17.67 13.84 15.05
N ASN A 9 18.21 13.28 13.96
CA ASN A 9 17.70 12.05 13.37
C ASN A 9 17.67 10.90 14.40
N ARG A 10 16.54 10.20 14.42
CA ARG A 10 16.34 9.00 15.22
C ARG A 10 15.91 7.89 14.27
N ASP A 11 16.86 7.01 13.95
CA ASP A 11 16.70 6.00 12.91
C ASP A 11 15.53 5.05 13.22
N GLU A 12 15.43 4.60 14.47
CA GLU A 12 14.31 3.78 14.97
C GLU A 12 12.94 4.47 14.79
N THR A 13 12.88 5.79 15.00
CA THR A 13 11.62 6.52 14.78
C THR A 13 11.26 6.57 13.30
N ILE A 14 12.27 6.70 12.42
CA ILE A 14 12.06 6.73 10.97
C ILE A 14 11.59 5.36 10.47
N THR A 15 12.25 4.29 10.87
CA THR A 15 11.85 2.91 10.50
C THR A 15 10.45 2.59 11.02
N ASN A 16 10.13 2.92 12.27
CA ASN A 16 8.79 2.69 12.84
C ASN A 16 7.68 3.49 12.13
N ILE A 17 7.98 4.72 11.67
CA ILE A 17 7.04 5.48 10.83
C ILE A 17 6.85 4.81 9.46
N LEU A 18 7.93 4.34 8.83
CA LEU A 18 7.85 3.66 7.53
C LEU A 18 7.07 2.34 7.62
N VAL A 19 7.33 1.52 8.65
CA VAL A 19 6.59 0.27 8.89
C VAL A 19 5.11 0.56 9.11
N LYS A 20 4.77 1.57 9.92
CA LYS A 20 3.37 2.00 10.09
C LYS A 20 2.74 2.48 8.77
N ALA A 21 3.48 3.25 7.97
CA ALA A 21 2.99 3.71 6.67
C ALA A 21 2.74 2.54 5.71
N LEU A 22 3.55 1.48 5.79
CA LEU A 22 3.37 0.24 5.02
C LEU A 22 2.02 -0.44 5.34
N THR A 23 1.55 -0.39 6.59
CA THR A 23 0.24 -0.95 6.99
C THR A 23 -0.98 -0.19 6.45
N VAL A 24 -0.77 0.96 5.80
CA VAL A 24 -1.84 1.78 5.21
C VAL A 24 -1.90 1.60 3.68
N PHE A 25 -1.21 0.59 3.13
CA PHE A 25 -1.32 0.27 1.70
C PHE A 25 -2.79 0.00 1.29
N PRO A 26 -3.19 0.31 0.05
CA PRO A 26 -2.41 0.89 -1.05
C PRO A 26 -2.29 2.44 -1.01
N GLY A 27 -2.42 3.06 0.16
CA GLY A 27 -2.29 4.51 0.31
C GLY A 27 -0.90 5.05 -0.04
N PRO A 28 -0.78 6.36 -0.36
CA PRO A 28 0.48 6.97 -0.79
C PRO A 28 1.47 7.24 0.37
N ASP A 29 1.09 6.96 1.61
CA ASP A 29 1.80 7.37 2.82
C ASP A 29 3.25 6.90 2.84
N PHE A 30 3.51 5.64 2.45
CA PHE A 30 4.88 5.11 2.41
C PHE A 30 5.75 5.89 1.41
N SER A 31 5.25 6.12 0.20
CA SER A 31 5.95 6.88 -0.84
C SER A 31 6.18 8.33 -0.43
N LEU A 32 5.23 8.94 0.29
CA LEU A 32 5.39 10.28 0.85
C LEU A 32 6.46 10.32 1.95
N CYS A 33 6.45 9.36 2.88
CA CYS A 33 7.49 9.24 3.91
C CYS A 33 8.87 9.06 3.28
N LEU A 34 8.97 8.26 2.22
CA LEU A 34 10.21 8.02 1.50
C LEU A 34 10.75 9.30 0.84
N SER A 35 9.86 10.15 0.31
CA SER A 35 10.24 11.44 -0.31
C SER A 35 10.84 12.46 0.68
N LEU A 36 10.63 12.26 1.99
CA LEU A 36 11.19 13.12 3.03
C LEU A 36 12.61 12.70 3.44
N LEU A 37 13.04 11.49 3.05
CA LEU A 37 14.36 10.97 3.34
C LEU A 37 15.38 11.43 2.28
N PRO A 38 16.65 11.60 2.66
CA PRO A 38 17.70 11.87 1.69
C PRO A 38 17.81 10.76 0.63
N SER A 39 18.13 11.12 -0.61
CA SER A 39 18.23 10.15 -1.72
C SER A 39 19.28 9.06 -1.52
N HIS A 40 20.28 9.28 -0.64
CA HIS A 40 21.32 8.29 -0.34
C HIS A 40 20.83 7.12 0.53
N THR A 41 19.69 7.23 1.20
CA THR A 41 19.15 6.13 2.04
C THR A 41 18.54 4.99 1.21
N LEU A 42 18.32 5.22 -0.09
CA LEU A 42 17.89 4.20 -1.06
C LEU A 42 19.03 3.72 -1.95
N ALA A 43 20.23 4.30 -1.82
CA ALA A 43 21.36 3.92 -2.65
C ALA A 43 21.88 2.55 -2.22
N PRO A 44 22.00 1.58 -3.14
CA PRO A 44 22.50 0.25 -2.80
C PRO A 44 23.91 0.35 -2.23
N LEU A 45 24.14 -0.32 -1.09
CA LEU A 45 25.39 -0.33 -0.33
C LEU A 45 26.62 -0.72 -1.19
N SER A 46 26.40 -1.40 -2.32
CA SER A 46 27.41 -1.81 -3.31
C SER A 46 27.95 -0.67 -4.17
N SER A 47 27.32 0.51 -4.17
CA SER A 47 27.76 1.69 -4.93
C SER A 47 28.70 2.56 -4.08
N SER A 48 29.96 2.15 -4.01
CA SER A 48 31.03 2.71 -3.17
C SER A 48 31.48 4.16 -3.49
N ALA A 49 30.61 5.01 -4.04
CA ALA A 49 30.88 6.44 -4.26
C ALA A 49 30.31 7.33 -3.15
N HIS A 50 29.33 6.82 -2.38
CA HIS A 50 28.74 7.50 -1.22
C HIS A 50 28.81 6.54 -0.04
N ALA A 51 29.98 6.47 0.62
CA ALA A 51 30.06 5.79 1.90
C ALA A 51 29.02 6.44 2.83
N PRO A 52 28.04 5.69 3.36
CA PRO A 52 27.18 6.25 4.40
C PRO A 52 28.09 6.73 5.53
N ALA A 53 27.79 7.90 6.12
CA ALA A 53 28.42 8.26 7.39
C ALA A 53 28.24 7.08 8.35
N ALA A 54 29.21 6.81 9.23
CA ALA A 54 29.28 5.55 10.00
C ALA A 54 28.01 5.19 10.84
N GLY A 55 27.01 6.08 10.93
CA GLY A 55 25.68 5.81 11.50
C GLY A 55 24.53 5.58 10.49
N ASP A 56 24.68 5.90 9.20
CA ASP A 56 23.60 5.81 8.18
C ASP A 56 23.48 4.42 7.53
N ALA A 57 24.50 3.57 7.67
CA ALA A 57 24.51 2.22 7.11
C ALA A 57 23.33 1.33 7.57
N PRO A 58 23.00 1.23 8.88
CA PRO A 58 21.87 0.43 9.34
C PRO A 58 20.51 0.99 8.90
N LEU A 59 20.35 2.32 8.85
CA LEU A 59 19.12 2.95 8.38
C LEU A 59 18.89 2.72 6.88
N SER A 60 19.94 2.86 6.06
CA SER A 60 19.85 2.66 4.61
C SER A 60 19.44 1.23 4.25
N GLU A 61 20.01 0.23 4.95
CA GLU A 61 19.61 -1.18 4.77
C GLU A 61 18.15 -1.42 5.14
N ALA A 62 17.71 -0.91 6.30
CA ALA A 62 16.33 -1.02 6.74
C ALA A 62 15.34 -0.38 5.76
N VAL A 63 15.64 0.83 5.27
CA VAL A 63 14.79 1.54 4.30
C VAL A 63 14.73 0.78 2.96
N GLN A 64 15.84 0.19 2.50
CA GLN A 64 15.88 -0.61 1.27
C GLN A 64 15.01 -1.86 1.39
N LYS A 65 15.15 -2.60 2.49
CA LYS A 65 14.32 -3.78 2.80
C LYS A 65 12.84 -3.43 2.88
N LEU A 66 12.46 -2.36 3.59
CA LEU A 66 11.07 -1.90 3.64
C LEU A 66 10.54 -1.47 2.25
N ASN A 67 11.39 -0.88 1.42
CA ASN A 67 11.03 -0.50 0.05
C ASN A 67 10.82 -1.73 -0.86
N GLU A 68 11.60 -2.80 -0.67
CA GLU A 68 11.40 -4.09 -1.35
C GLU A 68 10.01 -4.66 -1.01
N LEU A 69 9.67 -4.74 0.28
CA LEU A 69 8.34 -5.17 0.73
C LEU A 69 7.21 -4.32 0.13
N LYS A 70 7.37 -2.99 0.11
CA LYS A 70 6.42 -2.07 -0.52
C LYS A 70 6.22 -2.39 -2.00
N ASN A 71 7.28 -2.67 -2.75
CA ASN A 71 7.17 -2.96 -4.19
C ASN A 71 6.43 -4.28 -4.45
N LEU A 72 6.62 -5.29 -3.59
CA LEU A 72 5.86 -6.55 -3.66
C LEU A 72 4.36 -6.33 -3.42
N LEU A 73 4.02 -5.50 -2.43
CA LEU A 73 2.62 -5.13 -2.14
C LEU A 73 1.97 -4.35 -3.29
N GLU A 74 2.68 -3.40 -3.89
CA GLU A 74 2.19 -2.67 -5.07
C GLU A 74 2.07 -3.55 -6.31
N GLY A 75 2.91 -4.57 -6.44
CA GLY A 75 2.82 -5.61 -7.48
C GLY A 75 1.69 -6.62 -7.25
N ALA A 76 0.98 -6.53 -6.12
CA ALA A 76 0.00 -7.51 -5.66
C ALA A 76 0.55 -8.95 -5.54
N ASP A 77 1.88 -9.09 -5.37
CA ASP A 77 2.53 -10.37 -5.12
C ASP A 77 2.66 -10.62 -3.61
N TYR A 78 1.51 -10.97 -3.01
CA TYR A 78 1.41 -11.15 -1.57
C TYR A 78 2.14 -12.40 -1.07
N ALA A 79 2.24 -13.44 -1.90
CA ALA A 79 2.94 -14.67 -1.53
C ALA A 79 4.45 -14.42 -1.40
N ALA A 80 5.03 -13.71 -2.38
CA ALA A 80 6.43 -13.28 -2.29
C ALA A 80 6.64 -12.32 -1.12
N PHE A 81 5.69 -11.41 -0.84
CA PHE A 81 5.78 -10.52 0.32
C PHE A 81 5.95 -11.29 1.64
N TRP A 82 5.12 -12.30 1.91
CA TRP A 82 5.25 -13.11 3.13
C TRP A 82 6.56 -13.90 3.16
N SER A 83 6.95 -14.52 2.03
CA SER A 83 8.22 -15.23 1.94
C SER A 83 9.43 -14.33 2.17
N THR A 84 9.40 -13.08 1.69
CA THR A 84 10.48 -12.11 1.91
C THR A 84 10.50 -11.65 3.35
N LEU A 85 9.33 -11.41 3.95
CA LEU A 85 9.22 -11.05 5.37
C LEU A 85 9.82 -12.11 6.29
N ASP A 86 9.60 -13.40 5.98
CA ASP A 86 10.10 -14.53 6.76
C ASP A 86 11.56 -14.92 6.44
N SER A 87 12.18 -14.30 5.43
CA SER A 87 13.50 -14.71 4.92
C SER A 87 14.70 -14.20 5.73
N ASP A 88 14.53 -13.10 6.46
CA ASP A 88 15.64 -12.37 7.10
C ASP A 88 15.21 -11.84 8.47
N ASP A 89 15.99 -12.15 9.51
CA ASP A 89 15.74 -11.73 10.89
C ASP A 89 15.59 -10.20 11.05
N LEU A 90 16.24 -9.41 10.17
CA LEU A 90 16.12 -7.96 10.20
C LEU A 90 14.69 -7.48 9.88
N TYR A 91 13.93 -8.23 9.08
CA TYR A 91 12.51 -7.90 8.85
C TYR A 91 11.69 -8.08 10.12
N ALA A 92 11.94 -9.17 10.86
CA ALA A 92 11.27 -9.44 12.12
C ALA A 92 11.56 -8.34 13.16
N ASP A 93 12.82 -7.90 13.25
CA ASP A 93 13.22 -6.79 14.13
C ASP A 93 12.53 -5.47 13.74
N LEU A 94 12.40 -5.18 12.43
CA LEU A 94 11.75 -3.95 11.96
C LEU A 94 10.24 -3.91 12.26
N ILE A 95 9.56 -5.06 12.23
CA ILE A 95 8.12 -5.12 12.49
C ILE A 95 7.77 -5.33 13.97
N ALA A 96 8.73 -5.74 14.81
CA ALA A 96 8.49 -6.10 16.21
C ALA A 96 7.84 -4.97 17.03
N ASP A 97 8.19 -3.71 16.74
CA ASP A 97 7.64 -2.53 17.42
C ASP A 97 6.21 -2.17 16.98
N VAL A 98 5.70 -2.80 15.91
CA VAL A 98 4.36 -2.54 15.38
C VAL A 98 3.41 -3.68 15.75
N SER A 99 2.73 -3.49 16.88
CA SER A 99 1.72 -4.43 17.37
C SER A 99 0.65 -4.73 16.30
N GLY A 100 0.46 -6.01 15.97
CA GLY A 100 -0.57 -6.44 15.02
C GLY A 100 -0.23 -6.14 13.56
N PHE A 101 1.04 -5.93 13.21
CA PHE A 101 1.48 -5.67 11.84
C PHE A 101 0.88 -6.66 10.84
N GLU A 102 1.07 -7.96 11.06
CA GLU A 102 0.58 -8.98 10.11
C GLU A 102 -0.94 -9.01 9.99
N GLU A 103 -1.68 -8.84 11.09
CA GLU A 103 -3.15 -8.81 11.07
C GLU A 103 -3.65 -7.61 10.27
N LEU A 104 -3.07 -6.43 10.48
CA LEU A 104 -3.38 -5.22 9.70
C LEU A 104 -3.07 -5.44 8.21
N MET A 105 -1.92 -6.06 7.90
CA MET A 105 -1.56 -6.40 6.53
C MET A 105 -2.59 -7.32 5.88
N ARG A 106 -2.98 -8.42 6.56
CA ARG A 106 -4.02 -9.34 6.06
C ARG A 106 -5.35 -8.62 5.80
N VAL A 107 -5.78 -7.74 6.70
CA VAL A 107 -7.00 -6.93 6.53
C VAL A 107 -6.89 -6.01 5.30
N ARG A 108 -5.74 -5.38 5.08
CA ARG A 108 -5.49 -4.53 3.89
C ARG A 108 -5.41 -5.32 2.59
N ILE A 109 -4.79 -6.50 2.60
CA ILE A 109 -4.75 -7.42 1.45
C ILE A 109 -6.18 -7.80 1.08
N ALA A 110 -6.97 -8.25 2.07
CA ALA A 110 -8.37 -8.61 1.87
C ALA A 110 -9.21 -7.42 1.35
N ALA A 111 -9.01 -6.22 1.90
CA ALA A 111 -9.70 -5.02 1.41
C ALA A 111 -9.36 -4.70 -0.05
N THR A 112 -8.11 -4.85 -0.47
CA THR A 112 -7.65 -4.60 -1.85
C THR A 112 -8.18 -5.65 -2.82
N VAL A 113 -8.17 -6.93 -2.41
CA VAL A 113 -8.78 -8.04 -3.16
C VAL A 113 -10.29 -7.80 -3.33
N SER A 114 -10.97 -7.31 -2.29
CA SER A 114 -12.42 -7.08 -2.34
C SER A 114 -12.86 -6.03 -3.37
N GLN A 115 -11.97 -5.11 -3.72
CA GLN A 115 -12.22 -4.05 -4.69
C GLN A 115 -12.08 -4.55 -6.13
N SER A 116 -11.27 -5.59 -6.36
CA SER A 116 -10.86 -6.02 -7.70
C SER A 116 -11.44 -7.37 -8.14
N ILE A 117 -11.90 -8.21 -7.20
CA ILE A 117 -12.28 -9.60 -7.48
C ILE A 117 -13.65 -9.93 -6.88
N ARG A 118 -14.49 -10.67 -7.61
CA ARG A 118 -15.80 -11.18 -7.15
C ARG A 118 -15.77 -12.62 -6.65
N GLU A 119 -14.93 -13.43 -7.28
CA GLU A 119 -14.76 -14.84 -6.97
C GLU A 119 -13.27 -15.17 -6.99
N VAL A 120 -12.78 -15.80 -5.92
CA VAL A 120 -11.39 -16.25 -5.80
C VAL A 120 -11.36 -17.71 -5.36
N GLU A 121 -10.37 -18.46 -5.82
CA GLU A 121 -10.14 -19.82 -5.34
C GLU A 121 -9.59 -19.79 -3.91
N ARG A 122 -10.02 -20.74 -3.07
CA ARG A 122 -9.57 -20.85 -1.69
C ARG A 122 -8.04 -20.96 -1.60
N SER A 123 -7.42 -21.81 -2.41
CA SER A 123 -5.97 -22.05 -2.42
C SER A 123 -5.15 -20.77 -2.68
N ILE A 124 -5.62 -19.91 -3.58
CA ILE A 124 -4.97 -18.65 -3.92
C ILE A 124 -5.10 -17.66 -2.76
N LEU A 125 -6.29 -17.56 -2.15
CA LEU A 125 -6.51 -16.63 -1.04
C LEU A 125 -5.78 -17.06 0.24
N GLU A 126 -5.69 -18.36 0.52
CA GLU A 126 -4.89 -18.92 1.62
C GLU A 126 -3.42 -18.50 1.46
N ASN A 127 -2.86 -18.62 0.25
CA ASN A 127 -1.50 -18.19 -0.06
C ASN A 127 -1.29 -16.67 0.08
N TRP A 128 -2.26 -15.84 -0.38
CA TRP A 128 -2.15 -14.39 -0.26
C TRP A 128 -2.27 -13.87 1.18
N LEU A 129 -3.07 -14.53 2.02
CA LEU A 129 -3.24 -14.16 3.42
C LEU A 129 -2.21 -14.83 4.35
N ASN A 130 -1.45 -15.81 3.84
CA ASN A 130 -0.57 -16.68 4.62
C ASN A 130 -1.31 -17.22 5.86
N LEU A 131 -2.51 -17.77 5.63
CA LEU A 131 -3.38 -18.36 6.64
C LEU A 131 -3.97 -19.67 6.12
N ASP A 132 -4.01 -20.67 6.99
CA ASP A 132 -4.52 -22.00 6.65
C ASP A 132 -5.65 -22.45 7.60
N GLY A 133 -6.50 -23.35 7.08
CA GLY A 133 -7.43 -24.11 7.90
C GLY A 133 -8.49 -23.27 8.63
N LYS A 134 -8.54 -23.41 9.96
CA LYS A 134 -9.60 -22.80 10.79
C LYS A 134 -9.45 -21.29 10.96
N GLU A 135 -8.21 -20.79 10.97
CA GLU A 135 -7.92 -19.36 11.12
C GLU A 135 -8.34 -18.61 9.86
N PHE A 136 -8.10 -19.21 8.70
CA PHE A 136 -8.59 -18.72 7.42
C PHE A 136 -10.11 -18.62 7.39
N GLU A 137 -10.83 -19.68 7.77
CA GLU A 137 -12.31 -19.66 7.77
C GLU A 137 -12.87 -18.63 8.75
N HIS A 138 -12.24 -18.47 9.92
CA HIS A 138 -12.61 -17.43 10.89
C HIS A 138 -12.38 -16.03 10.33
N PHE A 139 -11.23 -15.78 9.69
CA PHE A 139 -10.89 -14.49 9.11
C PHE A 139 -11.86 -14.12 7.96
N VAL A 140 -12.06 -15.04 7.01
CA VAL A 140 -12.94 -14.83 5.86
C VAL A 140 -14.40 -14.62 6.30
N GLY A 141 -14.88 -15.40 7.26
CA GLY A 141 -16.26 -15.30 7.74
C GLY A 141 -16.51 -14.12 8.69
N THR A 142 -15.66 -13.94 9.70
CA THR A 142 -15.90 -12.97 10.79
C THR A 142 -15.31 -11.59 10.47
N VAL A 143 -14.13 -11.53 9.87
CA VAL A 143 -13.42 -10.27 9.62
C VAL A 143 -13.79 -9.70 8.26
N CYS A 144 -13.80 -10.54 7.21
CA CYS A 144 -14.11 -10.09 5.85
C CYS A 144 -15.61 -10.11 5.51
N GLY A 145 -16.40 -10.97 6.17
CA GLY A 145 -17.81 -11.15 5.87
C GLY A 145 -18.05 -11.76 4.47
N TRP A 146 -17.14 -12.59 3.98
CA TRP A 146 -17.25 -13.24 2.67
C TRP A 146 -17.86 -14.64 2.79
N ASN A 147 -18.52 -15.09 1.73
CA ASN A 147 -19.14 -16.41 1.69
C ASN A 147 -18.21 -17.44 1.07
N VAL A 148 -17.95 -18.52 1.79
CA VAL A 148 -17.17 -19.67 1.32
C VAL A 148 -18.12 -20.70 0.70
N GLU A 149 -18.09 -20.84 -0.63
CA GLU A 149 -18.83 -21.87 -1.38
C GLU A 149 -17.88 -22.99 -1.82
N GLY A 150 -17.59 -23.91 -0.89
CA GLY A 150 -16.73 -25.05 -1.14
C GLY A 150 -15.28 -24.65 -1.46
N SER A 151 -14.91 -24.71 -2.75
CA SER A 151 -13.56 -24.37 -3.23
C SER A 151 -13.40 -22.91 -3.66
N LYS A 152 -14.50 -22.15 -3.73
CA LYS A 152 -14.53 -20.77 -4.19
C LYS A 152 -15.05 -19.84 -3.11
N ILE A 153 -14.52 -18.63 -3.07
CA ILE A 153 -14.91 -17.61 -2.11
C ILE A 153 -15.56 -16.47 -2.88
N LYS A 154 -16.80 -16.15 -2.52
CA LYS A 154 -17.57 -15.07 -3.11
C LYS A 154 -17.43 -13.82 -2.26
N VAL A 155 -16.85 -12.80 -2.89
CA VAL A 155 -16.71 -11.46 -2.33
C VAL A 155 -18.03 -10.70 -2.58
N PRO A 156 -18.62 -10.06 -1.56
CA PRO A 156 -19.80 -9.22 -1.74
C PRO A 156 -19.55 -8.09 -2.74
N ILE A 157 -20.56 -7.76 -3.55
CA ILE A 157 -20.47 -6.65 -4.50
C ILE A 157 -20.40 -5.33 -3.72
N ASN A 158 -19.32 -4.57 -3.93
CA ASN A 158 -19.14 -3.21 -3.42
C ASN A 158 -19.11 -2.22 -4.60
N LYS A 159 -19.00 -0.91 -4.30
CA LYS A 159 -18.99 0.14 -5.34
C LYS A 159 -17.82 0.02 -6.31
N ASP A 160 -16.71 -0.56 -5.88
CA ASP A 160 -15.44 -0.64 -6.62
C ASP A 160 -15.37 -1.89 -7.51
N ASN A 161 -16.00 -2.98 -7.07
CA ASN A 161 -16.06 -4.29 -7.73
C ASN A 161 -17.32 -4.44 -8.61
N GLU A 162 -18.25 -3.49 -8.55
CA GLU A 162 -19.41 -3.44 -9.42
C GLU A 162 -18.99 -3.00 -10.84
N ALA A 163 -19.24 -3.85 -11.83
CA ALA A 163 -18.89 -3.62 -13.22
C ALA A 163 -19.91 -2.65 -13.81
N LYS A 164 -19.66 -1.36 -13.62
CA LYS A 164 -20.45 -0.30 -14.22
C LYS A 164 -19.90 0.03 -15.58
N GLY A 165 -20.68 -0.24 -16.62
CA GLY A 165 -20.46 0.35 -17.92
C GLY A 165 -20.66 1.86 -17.82
N THR A 166 -19.58 2.63 -17.91
CA THR A 166 -19.68 4.10 -17.97
C THR A 166 -20.03 4.50 -19.40
N VAL A 167 -21.32 4.70 -19.66
CA VAL A 167 -21.73 5.38 -20.89
C VAL A 167 -21.45 6.87 -20.69
N VAL A 168 -20.26 7.31 -21.10
CA VAL A 168 -19.90 8.73 -21.09
C VAL A 168 -20.71 9.42 -22.18
N ARG A 169 -21.83 10.03 -21.79
CA ARG A 169 -22.54 11.02 -22.60
C ARG A 169 -22.22 12.39 -22.05
N GLU A 170 -21.61 13.22 -22.87
CA GLU A 170 -21.46 14.64 -22.58
C GLU A 170 -22.85 15.29 -22.63
N ASN A 171 -23.42 15.54 -21.45
CA ASN A 171 -24.64 16.34 -21.34
C ASN A 171 -24.23 17.80 -21.15
N VAL A 172 -23.89 18.45 -22.27
CA VAL A 172 -23.55 19.87 -22.27
C VAL A 172 -24.86 20.67 -22.19
N LYS A 173 -25.12 21.27 -21.03
CA LYS A 173 -26.31 22.11 -20.83
C LYS A 173 -26.09 23.47 -21.46
N PHE A 174 -27.13 24.05 -22.07
CA PHE A 174 -27.07 25.39 -22.66
C PHE A 174 -26.53 26.47 -21.69
N ASP A 175 -26.85 26.33 -20.40
CA ASP A 175 -26.37 27.22 -19.34
C ASP A 175 -24.84 27.24 -19.18
N GLN A 176 -24.14 26.17 -19.56
CA GLN A 176 -22.67 26.13 -19.55
C GLN A 176 -22.05 27.03 -20.63
N PHE A 177 -22.83 27.40 -21.66
CA PHE A 177 -22.43 28.36 -22.71
C PHE A 177 -22.82 29.80 -22.38
N SER A 178 -23.53 30.05 -21.27
CA SER A 178 -24.03 31.37 -20.87
C SER A 178 -22.93 32.44 -20.83
N ARG A 179 -21.73 32.10 -20.38
CA ARG A 179 -20.57 33.02 -20.33
C ARG A 179 -20.09 33.44 -21.72
N VAL A 180 -20.11 32.52 -22.69
CA VAL A 180 -19.68 32.79 -24.08
C VAL A 180 -20.74 33.64 -24.79
N ILE A 181 -22.01 33.28 -24.62
CA ILE A 181 -23.14 34.02 -25.20
C ILE A 181 -23.20 35.43 -24.62
N ARG A 182 -23.07 35.59 -23.29
CA ARG A 182 -23.05 36.90 -22.63
C ARG A 182 -21.92 37.78 -23.15
N ARG A 183 -20.71 37.22 -23.28
CA ARG A 183 -19.55 37.96 -23.81
C ARG A 183 -19.70 38.34 -25.29
N ALA A 184 -20.45 37.57 -26.08
CA ALA A 184 -20.76 37.91 -27.47
C ALA A 184 -21.75 39.09 -27.60
N TYR A 185 -22.57 39.34 -26.56
CA TYR A 185 -23.56 40.42 -26.53
C TYR A 185 -23.12 41.66 -25.73
N GLU A 186 -22.08 41.55 -24.90
CA GLU A 186 -21.42 42.71 -24.28
C GLU A 186 -20.58 43.44 -25.35
N GLN A 187 -21.11 44.54 -25.93
CA GLN A 187 -20.32 45.40 -26.81
C GLN A 187 -19.13 45.97 -26.03
N PRO A 188 -17.91 46.00 -26.61
CA PRO A 188 -16.79 46.67 -25.98
C PRO A 188 -17.12 48.17 -25.87
N ALA A 189 -17.13 48.67 -24.64
CA ALA A 189 -17.20 50.10 -24.35
C ALA A 189 -15.95 50.82 -24.83
#